data_AF-B6K034-F1
#
_entry.id   AF-B6K034-F1
#
_cell.length_a   1.000
_cell.length_b   1.000
_cell.length_c   1.000
_cell.angle_alpha   90.00
_cell.angle_beta   90.00
_cell.angle_gamma   90.00
#
_symmetry.space_group_name_H-M   'P 1'
#
loop_
_entity.id
_entity.type
_entity.pdbx_description
1 polymer ?
#
loop_
_entity_poly.entity_id
_entity_poly.type
_entity_poly.pdbx_seq_one_letter_code
_entity_poly.pdbx_strand_id
1 'polypeptide(L)'
;MVSKSAKTLLLLAFGSLLHSAYSAYEAVWKTQGVSRNNLPFDIVAECLLSTAAIVVITVLSSDELKPISLHKASHLEPDSAFLSYRPNFLDIRKRREQYKATLEEK
;
A
#
# COMPACT_ATOMS: atom_id res chain seq x y z
N MET A 1 -8.51 4.93 -0.25
CA MET A 1 -8.42 6.36 0.14
C MET A 1 -7.90 6.46 1.59
N VAL A 2 -6.68 6.96 1.79
CA VAL A 2 -6.10 7.14 3.14
C VAL A 2 -6.98 8.09 3.98
N SER A 3 -7.43 7.61 5.15
CA SER A 3 -8.22 8.38 6.10
C SER A 3 -7.50 9.68 6.51
N LYS A 4 -8.26 10.77 6.71
CA LYS A 4 -7.70 12.05 7.20
C LYS A 4 -6.93 11.86 8.52
N SER A 5 -7.40 10.97 9.39
CA SER A 5 -6.74 10.64 10.66
C SER A 5 -5.39 9.94 10.46
N ALA A 6 -5.29 9.06 9.47
CA ALA A 6 -4.04 8.38 9.14
C ALA A 6 -3.01 9.37 8.59
N LYS A 7 -3.43 10.35 7.78
CA LYS A 7 -2.54 11.42 7.28
C LYS A 7 -2.01 12.30 8.41
N THR A 8 -2.86 12.67 9.38
CA THR A 8 -2.43 13.46 10.54
C THR A 8 -1.47 12.67 11.43
N LEU A 9 -1.75 11.38 11.67
CA LEU A 9 -0.87 10.50 12.44
C LEU A 9 0.48 10.30 11.75
N LEU A 10 0.48 10.12 10.42
CA LEU A 10 1.71 10.00 9.64
C LEU A 10 2.55 11.27 9.74
N LEU A 11 1.93 12.44 9.65
CA LEU A 11 2.62 13.73 9.77
C LEU A 11 3.24 13.92 11.16
N LEU A 12 2.52 13.54 12.23
CA LEU A 12 3.05 13.56 13.59
C LEU A 12 4.23 12.60 13.77
N ALA A 13 4.15 11.38 13.22
CA ALA A 13 5.22 10.41 13.28
C ALA A 13 6.48 10.89 12.53
N PHE A 14 6.31 11.52 11.35
CA PHE A 14 7.41 12.17 10.65
C PHE A 14 7.99 13.36 11.43
N GLY A 15 7.15 14.17 12.07
CA GLY A 15 7.60 15.26 12.93
C GLY A 15 8.44 14.76 14.10
N SER A 16 8.02 13.67 14.75
CA SER A 16 8.78 13.02 15.82
C SER A 16 10.11 12.44 15.33
N LEU A 17 10.14 11.85 14.13
CA LEU A 17 11.38 11.36 13.52
C LEU A 17 12.37 12.51 13.23
N LEU A 18 11.89 13.63 12.71
CA LEU A 18 12.71 14.83 12.50
C LEU A 18 13.22 15.41 13.82
N HIS A 19 12.39 15.38 14.86
CA HIS A 19 12.80 15.80 16.20
C HIS A 19 13.96 14.92 16.72
N SER A 20 13.82 13.59 16.64
CA SER A 20 14.87 12.64 17.02
C SER A 20 16.16 12.84 16.19
N ALA A 21 16.03 13.11 14.89
CA ALA A 21 17.18 13.42 14.03
C ALA A 21 17.91 14.71 14.44
N TYR A 22 17.16 15.75 14.83
CA TYR A 22 17.73 16.99 15.35
C TYR A 22 18.44 16.75 16.70
N SER A 23 17.80 16.01 17.61
CA SER A 23 18.40 15.63 18.90
C SER A 23 19.69 14.83 18.73
N ALA A 24 19.72 13.91 17.76
CA ALA A 24 20.93 13.16 17.40
C ALA A 24 22.05 14.08 16.89
N TYR A 25 21.71 15.02 16.01
CA TYR A 25 22.66 16.01 15.50
C TYR A 25 23.26 16.85 16.64
N GLU A 26 22.41 17.36 17.54
CA GLU A 26 22.86 18.16 18.68
C GLU A 26 23.72 17.34 19.65
N ALA A 27 23.34 16.08 19.91
CA ALA A 27 24.12 15.18 20.75
C ALA A 27 25.52 14.95 20.17
N VAL A 28 25.62 14.66 18.87
CA VAL A 28 26.91 14.45 18.18
C VAL A 28 27.75 15.73 18.21
N TRP A 29 27.15 16.88 17.93
CA TRP A 29 27.83 18.18 17.98
C TRP A 29 28.39 18.49 19.37
N LYS A 30 27.59 18.27 20.42
CA LYS A 30 28.00 18.50 21.82
C LYS A 30 29.08 17.53 22.29
N THR A 31 29.12 16.31 21.75
CA THR A 31 30.13 15.30 22.11
C THR A 31 31.38 15.33 21.23
N GLN A 32 31.48 16.25 20.26
CA GLN A 32 32.71 16.42 19.47
C GLN A 32 33.89 16.68 20.40
N GLY A 33 34.87 15.76 20.40
CA GLY A 33 36.07 15.82 21.23
C GLY A 33 36.03 15.00 22.53
N VAL A 34 34.91 14.37 22.87
CA VAL A 34 34.79 13.44 24.01
C VAL A 34 34.74 12.00 23.49
N SER A 35 35.50 11.08 24.09
CA SER A 35 35.62 9.68 23.62
C SER A 35 34.35 8.81 23.73
N ARG A 36 33.21 9.40 24.09
CA ARG A 36 31.91 8.71 24.16
C ARG A 36 31.15 8.93 22.85
N ASN A 37 31.32 7.99 21.92
CA ASN A 37 30.67 7.99 20.61
C ASN A 37 29.26 7.39 20.60
N ASN A 38 28.68 7.07 21.77
CA ASN A 38 27.38 6.40 21.84
C ASN A 38 26.26 7.43 21.97
N LEU A 39 25.25 7.33 21.11
CA LEU A 39 24.03 8.11 21.25
C LEU A 39 23.29 7.71 22.55
N PRO A 40 22.64 8.67 23.24
CA PRO A 40 21.71 8.38 24.31
C PRO A 40 20.64 7.39 23.86
N PHE A 41 20.34 6.40 24.71
CA PHE A 41 19.35 5.35 24.42
C PHE A 41 17.96 5.94 24.11
N ASP A 42 17.60 7.05 24.74
CA ASP A 42 16.32 7.74 24.54
C ASP A 42 16.12 8.16 23.08
N ILE A 43 17.13 8.81 22.48
CA ILE A 43 17.10 9.23 21.07
C ILE A 43 16.96 8.01 20.14
N VAL A 44 17.64 6.91 20.46
CA VAL A 44 17.55 5.67 19.68
C VAL A 44 16.15 5.06 19.79
N ALA A 45 15.57 5.03 20.99
CA ALA A 45 14.23 4.51 21.23
C ALA A 45 13.16 5.34 20.51
N GLU A 46 13.23 6.67 20.58
CA GLU A 46 12.33 7.58 19.85
C GLU A 46 12.41 7.37 18.33
N CYS A 47 13.62 7.21 17.78
CA CYS A 47 13.83 6.97 16.35
C CYS A 47 13.21 5.63 15.91
N LEU A 48 13.43 4.56 16.68
CA LEU A 48 12.88 3.24 16.40
C LEU A 48 11.35 3.23 16.48
N LEU A 49 10.78 3.85 17.52
CA LEU A 49 9.32 3.97 17.67
C LEU A 49 8.69 4.79 16.56
N SER A 50 9.31 5.92 16.18
CA SER A 50 8.82 6.76 15.08
C SER A 50 8.84 6.01 13.76
N THR A 51 9.93 5.30 13.49
CA THR A 51 10.07 4.47 12.27
C THR A 51 9.05 3.35 12.23
N ALA A 52 8.88 2.62 13.34
CA ALA A 52 7.89 1.56 13.45
C ALA A 52 6.46 2.09 13.25
N ALA A 53 6.13 3.24 13.84
CA ALA A 53 4.84 3.89 13.66
C ALA A 53 4.58 4.26 12.20
N ILE A 54 5.57 4.83 11.49
CA ILE A 54 5.45 5.15 10.06
C ILE A 54 5.16 3.88 9.25
N VAL A 55 5.89 2.79 9.51
CA VAL A 55 5.67 1.51 8.80
C VAL A 55 4.26 0.97 9.07
N VAL A 56 3.83 0.93 10.32
CA VAL A 56 2.48 0.43 10.67
C VAL A 56 1.39 1.29 10.05
N ILE A 57 1.49 2.62 10.13
CA ILE A 57 0.51 3.54 9.56
C ILE A 57 0.44 3.37 8.05
N THR A 58 1.58 3.28 7.36
CA THR A 58 1.63 3.15 5.90
C THR A 58 1.03 1.83 5.42
N VAL A 59 1.35 0.71 6.08
CA VAL A 59 0.78 -0.60 5.75
C VAL A 59 -0.72 -0.62 5.99
N LEU A 60 -1.19 -0.17 7.16
CA LEU A 60 -2.63 -0.17 7.49
C LEU A 60 -3.43 0.84 6.67
N SER A 61 -2.78 1.88 6.14
CA SER A 61 -3.43 2.88 5.27
C SER A 61 -3.41 2.50 3.79
N SER A 62 -2.71 1.43 3.43
CA SER A 62 -2.65 0.97 2.04
C SER A 62 -4.01 0.41 1.62
N ASP A 63 -4.42 0.74 0.39
CA ASP A 63 -5.65 0.18 -0.17
C ASP A 63 -5.44 -1.31 -0.49
N GLU A 64 -6.52 -2.09 -0.44
CA GLU A 64 -6.47 -3.52 -0.77
C GLU A 64 -5.95 -3.75 -2.19
N LEU A 65 -5.18 -4.82 -2.37
CA LEU A 65 -4.68 -5.23 -3.68
C LEU A 65 -5.86 -5.53 -4.61
N LYS A 66 -5.84 -4.92 -5.80
CA LYS A 66 -6.84 -5.20 -6.84
C LYS A 66 -6.75 -6.67 -7.28
N PRO A 67 -7.89 -7.36 -7.49
CA PRO A 67 -7.88 -8.77 -7.89
C PRO A 67 -7.30 -8.96 -9.29
N ILE A 68 -6.44 -9.96 -9.45
CA ILE A 68 -5.75 -10.28 -10.72
C ILE A 68 -6.70 -10.86 -11.78
N SER A 69 -7.76 -11.57 -11.38
CA SER A 69 -8.72 -12.13 -12.33
C SER A 69 -9.75 -11.09 -12.75
N LEU A 70 -9.78 -10.75 -14.05
CA LEU A 70 -10.77 -9.85 -14.67
C LEU A 70 -12.23 -10.24 -14.35
N HIS A 71 -12.54 -11.53 -14.25
CA HIS A 71 -13.88 -12.00 -13.85
C HIS A 71 -14.24 -11.66 -12.40
N LYS A 72 -13.27 -11.59 -11.49
CA LYS A 72 -13.53 -11.13 -10.11
C LYS A 72 -13.47 -9.61 -10.00
N ALA A 73 -12.71 -8.94 -10.87
CA ALA A 73 -12.62 -7.49 -10.95
C ALA A 73 -13.83 -6.83 -11.65
N SER A 74 -14.53 -7.54 -12.55
CA SER A 74 -15.71 -7.04 -13.27
C SER A 74 -16.93 -6.81 -12.38
N HIS A 75 -16.88 -7.22 -11.12
CA HIS A 75 -17.90 -6.91 -10.13
C HIS A 75 -17.65 -5.58 -9.42
N LEU A 76 -16.48 -4.93 -9.62
CA LEU A 76 -16.08 -3.76 -8.85
C LEU A 76 -16.24 -2.41 -9.56
N GLU A 77 -16.24 -2.30 -10.89
CA GLU A 77 -16.82 -1.17 -11.67
C GLU A 77 -17.04 -1.56 -13.15
N PRO A 78 -17.99 -0.94 -13.87
CA PRO A 78 -18.50 -1.48 -15.14
C PRO A 78 -17.95 -0.73 -16.34
N ASP A 79 -16.82 -1.11 -16.99
CA ASP A 79 -16.52 -0.41 -18.27
C ASP A 79 -15.56 -0.99 -19.34
N SER A 80 -15.46 -2.31 -19.55
CA SER A 80 -14.88 -2.77 -20.84
C SER A 80 -15.32 -4.15 -21.31
N ALA A 81 -15.62 -5.07 -20.39
CA ALA A 81 -16.32 -6.31 -20.74
C ALA A 81 -17.74 -6.01 -21.25
N PHE A 82 -18.37 -4.93 -20.78
CA PHE A 82 -19.72 -4.51 -21.14
C PHE A 82 -19.84 -3.94 -22.57
N LEU A 83 -18.75 -3.39 -23.13
CA LEU A 83 -18.71 -2.86 -24.50
C LEU A 83 -18.33 -3.91 -25.54
N SER A 84 -17.54 -4.93 -25.15
CA SER A 84 -17.07 -6.01 -26.03
C SER A 84 -18.00 -7.23 -26.02
N TYR A 85 -18.55 -7.59 -24.87
CA TYR A 85 -19.67 -8.51 -24.76
C TYR A 85 -20.96 -7.70 -24.92
N ARG A 86 -21.35 -7.41 -26.16
CA ARG A 86 -22.69 -6.89 -26.40
C ARG A 86 -23.65 -8.07 -26.46
N PRO A 87 -24.39 -8.39 -25.38
CA PRO A 87 -25.23 -9.58 -25.34
C PRO A 87 -26.25 -9.60 -26.46
N ASN A 88 -26.70 -8.41 -26.88
CA ASN A 88 -27.69 -8.22 -27.95
C ASN A 88 -27.15 -8.51 -29.35
N PHE A 89 -25.84 -8.63 -29.54
CA PHE A 89 -25.20 -8.98 -30.82
C PHE A 89 -24.47 -10.32 -30.75
N LEU A 90 -24.73 -11.11 -29.71
CA LEU A 90 -24.21 -12.47 -29.65
C LEU A 90 -24.96 -13.35 -30.65
N ASP A 91 -24.22 -13.90 -31.60
CA ASP A 91 -24.74 -14.96 -32.45
C ASP A 91 -24.80 -16.28 -31.66
N ILE A 92 -25.99 -16.62 -31.21
CA ILE A 92 -26.28 -17.80 -30.38
C ILE A 92 -25.88 -19.09 -31.10
N ARG A 93 -26.00 -19.13 -32.44
CA ARG A 93 -25.69 -20.35 -33.21
C ARG A 93 -24.19 -20.65 -33.15
N LYS A 94 -23.37 -19.64 -33.41
CA LYS A 94 -21.90 -19.75 -33.32
C LYS A 94 -21.43 -20.14 -31.92
N ARG A 95 -22.05 -19.59 -30.86
CA ARG A 95 -21.72 -19.97 -29.46
C ARG A 95 -22.08 -21.43 -29.14
N ARG A 96 -23.19 -21.95 -29.69
CA ARG A 96 -23.60 -23.35 -29.50
C ARG A 96 -22.66 -24.32 -30.21
N GLU A 97 -22.20 -23.98 -31.40
CA GLU A 97 -21.22 -24.76 -32.13
C GLU A 97 -19.88 -24.82 -31.39
N GLN A 98 -19.39 -23.68 -30.91
CA GLN A 98 -18.18 -23.61 -30.09
C GLN A 98 -18.28 -24.48 -28.83
N TYR A 99 -19.41 -24.42 -28.13
CA TYR A 99 -19.61 -25.21 -26.92
C TYR A 99 -19.68 -26.71 -27.18
N LYS A 100 -20.33 -27.13 -28.28
CA LYS A 100 -20.36 -28.54 -28.70
C LYS A 100 -18.96 -29.05 -29.03
N ALA A 101 -18.19 -28.28 -29.78
CA ALA A 101 -16.80 -28.63 -30.09
C ALA A 101 -15.95 -28.82 -28.82
N THR A 102 -16.10 -27.94 -27.81
CA THR A 102 -15.38 -28.06 -26.54
C THR A 102 -15.82 -29.27 -25.69
N LEU A 103 -17.05 -29.76 -25.87
CA LEU A 103 -17.56 -30.96 -25.20
C LEU A 103 -17.10 -32.24 -25.88
N GLU A 104 -16.91 -32.22 -27.20
CA GLU A 104 -16.39 -33.36 -27.96
C GLU A 104 -14.87 -33.51 -27.81
N GLU A 105 -14.17 -32.44 -27.43
CA GLU A 105 -12.73 -32.46 -27.10
C GLU A 105 -12.42 -32.94 -25.66
N LYS A 106 -13.43 -33.24 -24.84
CA LYS A 106 -13.28 -33.76 -23.47
C LYS A 106 -13.65 -35.23 -23.37
#